data_AF-A0A3D3ICQ5-F1
#
_entry.id   AF-A0A3D3ICQ5-F1
#
_cell.length_a   1.000
_cell.length_b   1.000
_cell.length_c   1.000
_cell.angle_alpha   90.00
_cell.angle_beta   90.00
_cell.angle_gamma   90.00
#
_symmetry.space_group_name_H-M   'P 1'
#
loop_
_entity.id
_entity.type
_entity.pdbx_description
1 polymer ?
#
loop_
_entity_poly.entity_id
_entity_poly.type
_entity_poly.pdbx_seq_one_letter_code
_entity_poly.pdbx_strand_id
1 'polypeptide(L)'
;MRECIYIMNYVRSLLTMDNLMKLFVYLVVIVSVYGCNFKDAKTPASENPIPPVAWHTVDTIDVAAFNQDIVVGKPTLDVGVYFPSNFDSAFKKVTLARMMESIRAAKEIYKPTGVQLHLLWVKTGELDPKYFSIQANEVPGIPETEYTNMYVHMRRHPALLTEHAREAFTSIVEPDKHNSRTVYLIALQDVFYPFLEVSEGRNWTMKTVRTGGLSFPTYSYVNSLPENLRGIITITNLSRPDRYRLTVAHEIGHKVMNVSHEYKNTNPGHEVYAPGGLMLYGDGEDIPSGADGRWHLERLHLSPFLYQLQPDGTKVWNQDYQEGGHYYDPLYGDKVIRFGGKAEIDENW
;
A
#
# COMPACT_ATOMS: atom_id res chain seq x y z
N MET A 1 14.73 9.83 -57.69
CA MET A 1 13.74 9.36 -58.69
C MET A 1 14.30 8.19 -59.54
N ARG A 2 14.91 7.17 -58.90
CA ARG A 2 15.36 5.93 -59.56
C ARG A 2 15.05 4.64 -58.76
N GLU A 3 14.49 4.75 -57.55
CA GLU A 3 14.15 3.56 -56.74
C GLU A 3 12.66 3.16 -56.77
N CYS A 4 11.76 4.01 -57.29
CA CYS A 4 10.34 3.63 -57.45
C CYS A 4 10.04 2.74 -58.66
N ILE A 5 11.00 2.51 -59.58
CA ILE A 5 10.78 1.72 -60.79
C ILE A 5 11.05 0.22 -60.55
N TYR A 6 11.82 -0.15 -59.53
CA TYR A 6 12.15 -1.55 -59.25
C TYR A 6 11.01 -2.32 -58.55
N ILE A 7 10.17 -1.64 -57.77
CA ILE A 7 9.07 -2.31 -57.03
C ILE A 7 7.91 -2.68 -57.96
N MET A 8 7.65 -1.89 -59.01
CA MET A 8 6.54 -2.16 -59.93
C MET A 8 6.75 -3.38 -60.86
N ASN A 9 7.99 -3.75 -61.15
CA ASN A 9 8.27 -4.93 -61.98
C ASN A 9 8.19 -6.25 -61.18
N TYR A 10 8.37 -6.21 -59.86
CA TYR A 10 8.26 -7.39 -59.01
C TYR A 10 6.80 -7.84 -58.81
N VAL A 11 5.86 -6.88 -58.76
CA VAL A 11 4.43 -7.16 -58.61
C VAL A 11 3.82 -7.80 -59.87
N ARG A 12 4.35 -7.49 -61.07
CA ARG A 12 3.86 -8.09 -62.32
C ARG A 12 4.24 -9.56 -62.49
N SER A 13 5.39 -9.98 -61.94
CA SER A 13 5.85 -11.38 -61.99
C SER A 13 5.06 -12.31 -61.06
N LEU A 14 4.45 -11.78 -60.00
CA LEU A 14 3.69 -12.56 -59.02
C LEU A 14 2.29 -12.96 -59.52
N LEU A 15 1.76 -12.29 -60.56
CA LEU A 15 0.42 -12.57 -61.08
C LEU A 15 0.34 -13.81 -61.97
N THR A 16 1.45 -14.24 -62.58
CA THR A 16 1.51 -15.40 -63.50
C THR A 16 1.96 -16.71 -62.85
N MET A 17 2.17 -16.74 -61.54
CA MET A 17 2.63 -17.93 -60.80
C MET A 17 1.45 -18.82 -60.38
N ASP A 18 1.63 -20.13 -60.49
CA ASP A 18 0.67 -21.14 -60.04
C ASP A 18 0.34 -20.97 -58.55
N ASN A 19 -0.91 -21.28 -58.18
CA ASN A 19 -1.46 -20.99 -56.84
C ASN A 19 -0.64 -21.64 -55.70
N LEU A 20 0.04 -22.76 -55.95
CA LEU A 20 0.93 -23.41 -54.98
C LEU A 20 2.20 -22.58 -54.70
N MET A 21 2.73 -21.92 -55.73
CA MET A 21 3.96 -21.13 -55.63
C MET A 21 3.68 -19.75 -55.01
N LYS A 22 2.47 -19.20 -55.21
CA LYS A 22 1.98 -18.03 -54.48
C LYS A 22 1.86 -18.31 -52.99
N LEU A 23 1.30 -19.47 -52.61
CA LEU A 23 1.20 -19.89 -51.22
C LEU A 23 2.58 -20.03 -50.58
N PHE A 24 3.55 -20.60 -51.29
CA PHE A 24 4.92 -20.74 -50.83
C PHE A 24 5.62 -19.39 -50.61
N VAL A 25 5.46 -18.44 -51.54
CA VAL A 25 6.01 -17.09 -51.39
C VAL A 25 5.35 -16.33 -50.24
N TYR A 26 4.03 -16.44 -50.06
CA TYR A 26 3.35 -15.87 -48.90
C TYR A 26 3.84 -16.48 -47.59
N LEU A 27 4.07 -17.80 -47.55
CA LEU A 27 4.58 -18.48 -46.37
C LEU A 27 6.01 -18.03 -46.03
N VAL A 28 6.88 -17.88 -47.03
CA VAL A 28 8.26 -17.39 -46.84
C VAL A 28 8.27 -15.94 -46.37
N VAL A 29 7.39 -15.07 -46.88
CA VAL A 29 7.25 -13.67 -46.43
C VAL A 29 6.69 -13.61 -45.00
N ILE A 30 5.70 -14.43 -44.66
CA ILE A 30 5.15 -14.48 -43.28
C ILE A 30 6.22 -14.98 -42.30
N VAL A 31 6.97 -16.03 -42.65
CA VAL A 31 8.05 -16.57 -41.79
C VAL A 31 9.22 -15.57 -41.64
N SER A 32 9.54 -14.79 -42.67
CA SER A 32 10.60 -13.77 -42.59
C SER A 32 10.16 -12.51 -41.84
N VAL A 33 8.88 -12.12 -41.89
CA VAL A 33 8.31 -11.03 -41.06
C VAL A 33 8.14 -11.46 -39.60
N TYR A 34 7.79 -12.72 -39.33
CA TYR A 34 7.81 -13.27 -37.96
C TYR A 34 9.25 -13.44 -37.43
N GLY A 35 10.18 -13.93 -38.27
CA GLY A 35 11.58 -14.14 -37.88
C GLY A 35 12.38 -12.84 -37.64
N CYS A 36 11.97 -11.72 -38.24
CA CYS A 36 12.63 -10.42 -38.02
C CYS A 36 11.99 -9.56 -36.93
N ASN A 37 10.73 -9.81 -36.53
CA ASN A 37 10.07 -9.11 -35.42
C ASN A 37 10.20 -9.82 -34.07
N PHE A 38 10.62 -11.10 -34.06
CA PHE A 38 11.14 -11.76 -32.85
C PHE A 38 12.67 -11.59 -32.79
N LYS A 39 13.14 -10.35 -32.78
CA LYS A 39 14.36 -10.09 -32.03
C LYS A 39 13.93 -10.22 -30.58
N ASP A 40 14.46 -11.23 -29.89
CA ASP A 40 14.41 -11.31 -28.44
C ASP A 40 14.61 -9.91 -27.91
N ALA A 41 13.53 -9.33 -27.35
CA ALA A 41 13.69 -8.25 -26.42
C ALA A 41 14.60 -8.85 -25.38
N LYS A 42 15.89 -8.47 -25.42
CA LYS A 42 16.80 -8.71 -24.33
C LYS A 42 16.09 -8.10 -23.14
N THR A 43 15.45 -8.94 -22.35
CA THR A 43 15.10 -8.64 -20.98
C THR A 43 16.37 -7.98 -20.45
N PRO A 44 16.34 -6.69 -20.05
CA PRO A 44 17.51 -6.09 -19.46
C PRO A 44 17.95 -7.05 -18.37
N ALA A 45 19.23 -7.44 -18.43
CA ALA A 45 19.80 -8.38 -17.49
C ALA A 45 19.36 -7.94 -16.10
N SER A 46 18.75 -8.86 -15.36
CA SER A 46 18.37 -8.70 -13.95
C SER A 46 19.41 -7.80 -13.29
N GLU A 47 18.98 -6.61 -12.88
CA GLU A 47 19.70 -5.82 -11.89
C GLU A 47 20.06 -6.78 -10.76
N ASN A 48 21.27 -6.62 -10.20
CA ASN A 48 21.74 -7.48 -9.12
C ASN A 48 20.63 -7.68 -8.08
N PRO A 49 20.35 -8.91 -7.63
CA PRO A 49 19.27 -9.15 -6.69
C PRO A 49 19.44 -8.23 -5.48
N ILE A 50 18.39 -7.47 -5.16
CA ILE A 50 18.37 -6.54 -4.03
C ILE A 50 18.75 -7.36 -2.77
N PRO A 51 19.89 -7.08 -2.13
CA PRO A 51 20.35 -7.90 -1.03
C PRO A 51 19.40 -7.72 0.16
N PRO A 52 18.86 -8.81 0.73
CA PRO A 52 18.01 -8.71 1.91
C PRO A 52 18.84 -8.26 3.12
N VAL A 53 18.20 -7.54 4.04
CA VAL A 53 18.81 -7.17 5.32
C VAL A 53 19.00 -8.44 6.18
N ALA A 54 20.17 -8.55 6.80
CA ALA A 54 20.47 -9.64 7.73
C ALA A 54 19.85 -9.34 9.11
N TRP A 55 18.59 -9.74 9.28
CA TRP A 55 17.85 -9.55 10.51
C TRP A 55 18.20 -10.57 11.60
N HIS A 56 18.19 -10.12 12.85
CA HIS A 56 18.20 -10.98 14.03
C HIS A 56 17.11 -10.54 15.02
N THR A 57 16.61 -11.49 15.81
CA THR A 57 15.59 -11.24 16.82
C THR A 57 16.16 -10.39 17.96
N VAL A 58 15.35 -9.47 18.49
CA VAL A 58 15.69 -8.70 19.69
C VAL A 58 15.31 -9.50 20.94
N ASP A 59 16.28 -10.19 21.53
CA ASP A 59 16.06 -11.12 22.67
C ASP A 59 15.60 -10.43 23.96
N THR A 60 15.73 -9.11 24.07
CA THR A 60 15.25 -8.35 25.23
C THR A 60 13.73 -8.15 25.23
N ILE A 61 13.03 -8.49 24.14
CA ILE A 61 11.58 -8.39 24.04
C ILE A 61 10.96 -9.78 24.24
N ASP A 62 10.27 -9.96 25.36
CA ASP A 62 9.49 -11.17 25.61
C ASP A 62 8.18 -11.15 24.82
N VAL A 63 8.23 -11.75 23.62
CA VAL A 63 7.07 -11.88 22.72
C VAL A 63 5.99 -12.77 23.33
N ALA A 64 6.35 -13.81 24.07
CA ALA A 64 5.39 -14.72 24.70
C ALA A 64 4.59 -13.98 25.79
N ALA A 65 5.27 -13.22 26.65
CA ALA A 65 4.62 -12.37 27.64
C ALA A 65 3.78 -11.26 26.98
N PHE A 66 4.24 -10.69 25.86
CA PHE A 66 3.46 -9.70 25.11
C PHE A 66 2.12 -10.26 24.61
N ASN A 67 2.09 -11.55 24.25
CA ASN A 67 0.93 -12.24 23.67
C ASN A 67 0.12 -13.06 24.68
N GLN A 68 0.41 -12.98 25.98
CA GLN A 68 -0.23 -13.83 27.00
C GLN A 68 -1.75 -13.64 27.12
N ASP A 69 -2.29 -12.53 26.60
CA ASP A 69 -3.71 -12.15 26.62
C ASP A 69 -4.47 -12.52 25.32
N ILE A 70 -3.81 -13.20 24.38
CA ILE A 70 -4.47 -13.73 23.17
C ILE A 70 -5.48 -14.82 23.56
N VAL A 71 -6.67 -14.75 22.97
CA VAL A 71 -7.78 -15.67 23.26
C VAL A 71 -8.19 -16.36 21.97
N VAL A 72 -8.18 -17.69 22.00
CA VAL A 72 -8.64 -18.56 20.90
C VAL A 72 -10.05 -18.15 20.43
N GLY A 73 -10.27 -18.19 19.12
CA GLY A 73 -11.55 -17.85 18.49
C GLY A 73 -11.82 -16.34 18.31
N LYS A 74 -11.01 -15.45 18.89
CA LYS A 74 -11.14 -14.00 18.65
C LYS A 74 -10.43 -13.57 17.36
N PRO A 75 -10.98 -12.58 16.63
CA PRO A 75 -10.29 -11.97 15.49
C PRO A 75 -8.93 -11.43 15.93
N THR A 76 -7.88 -11.84 15.24
CA THR A 76 -6.49 -11.57 15.60
C THR A 76 -5.73 -11.07 14.37
N LEU A 77 -4.93 -10.02 14.58
CA LEU A 77 -4.02 -9.44 13.61
C LEU A 77 -2.59 -9.84 13.94
N ASP A 78 -1.82 -10.33 12.96
CA ASP A 78 -0.37 -10.53 13.12
C ASP A 78 0.40 -9.23 12.84
N VAL A 79 1.36 -8.91 13.72
CA VAL A 79 2.23 -7.73 13.61
C VAL A 79 3.70 -8.15 13.74
N GLY A 80 4.55 -7.77 12.79
CA GLY A 80 6.01 -7.89 12.86
C GLY A 80 6.68 -6.51 12.90
N VAL A 81 7.83 -6.39 13.57
CA VAL A 81 8.55 -5.12 13.73
C VAL A 81 9.98 -5.21 13.21
N TYR A 82 10.30 -4.45 12.17
CA TYR A 82 11.67 -4.25 11.70
C TYR A 82 12.22 -2.92 12.23
N PHE A 83 13.29 -2.98 13.02
CA PHE A 83 13.91 -1.82 13.64
C PHE A 83 15.41 -1.78 13.32
N PRO A 84 15.87 -1.00 12.32
CA PRO A 84 17.29 -0.90 11.98
C PRO A 84 18.17 -0.46 13.16
N SER A 85 19.36 -1.05 13.28
CA SER A 85 20.30 -0.79 14.38
C SER A 85 21.27 0.37 14.10
N ASN A 86 21.33 0.85 12.86
CA ASN A 86 22.40 1.71 12.35
C ASN A 86 21.93 3.08 11.86
N PHE A 87 20.76 3.55 12.28
CA PHE A 87 20.33 4.93 12.00
C PHE A 87 21.34 5.97 12.45
N ASP A 88 21.31 7.13 11.81
CA ASP A 88 22.16 8.27 12.15
C ASP A 88 22.03 8.60 13.64
N SER A 89 23.16 8.84 14.30
CA SER A 89 23.18 9.06 15.75
C SER A 89 22.30 10.24 16.22
N ALA A 90 22.03 11.20 15.35
CA ALA A 90 21.14 12.34 15.60
C ALA A 90 19.64 11.99 15.50
N PHE A 91 19.27 10.86 14.88
CA PHE A 91 17.90 10.41 14.80
C PHE A 91 17.43 9.87 16.15
N LYS A 92 16.53 10.61 16.80
CA LYS A 92 15.93 10.28 18.10
C LYS A 92 14.40 10.21 18.07
N LYS A 93 13.80 10.33 16.88
CA LYS A 93 12.34 10.43 16.74
C LYS A 93 11.62 9.12 16.98
N VAL A 94 12.28 7.99 16.77
CA VAL A 94 11.76 6.65 17.08
C VAL A 94 12.82 5.90 17.89
N THR A 95 12.39 5.30 18.99
CA THR A 95 13.19 4.34 19.75
C THR A 95 12.42 3.03 19.81
N LEU A 96 13.11 1.90 19.97
CA LEU A 96 12.44 0.62 20.08
C LEU A 96 11.47 0.59 21.28
N ALA A 97 11.85 1.19 22.41
CA ALA A 97 10.98 1.30 23.57
C ALA A 97 9.67 2.04 23.25
N ARG A 98 9.75 3.19 22.57
CA ARG A 98 8.56 3.95 22.14
C ARG A 98 7.72 3.22 21.12
N MET A 99 8.34 2.48 20.20
CA MET A 99 7.63 1.59 19.27
C MET A 99 6.81 0.57 20.05
N MET A 100 7.42 -0.14 21.01
CA MET A 100 6.72 -1.14 21.81
C MET A 100 5.61 -0.55 22.68
N GLU A 101 5.81 0.65 23.24
CA GLU A 101 4.75 1.37 23.95
C GLU A 101 3.56 1.72 23.04
N SER A 102 3.83 2.18 21.82
CA SER A 102 2.80 2.50 20.83
C SER A 102 2.00 1.25 20.40
N ILE A 103 2.66 0.10 20.24
CA ILE A 103 1.98 -1.17 19.92
C ILE A 103 1.12 -1.63 21.12
N ARG A 104 1.58 -1.47 22.36
CA ARG A 104 0.75 -1.76 23.56
C ARG A 104 -0.49 -0.86 23.62
N ALA A 105 -0.34 0.43 23.33
CA ALA A 105 -1.47 1.34 23.22
C ALA A 105 -2.45 0.91 22.13
N ALA A 106 -1.96 0.46 20.96
CA ALA A 106 -2.81 -0.09 19.93
C ALA A 106 -3.61 -1.31 20.43
N LYS A 107 -3.02 -2.22 21.22
CA LYS A 107 -3.80 -3.32 21.85
C LYS A 107 -4.96 -2.79 22.70
N GLU A 108 -4.73 -1.75 23.49
CA GLU A 108 -5.76 -1.14 24.33
C GLU A 108 -6.87 -0.49 23.50
N ILE A 109 -6.51 0.25 22.46
CA ILE A 109 -7.44 0.96 21.56
C ILE A 109 -8.31 -0.02 20.77
N TYR A 110 -7.75 -1.13 20.28
CA TYR A 110 -8.49 -2.12 19.53
C TYR A 110 -9.33 -3.06 20.41
N LYS A 111 -9.00 -3.20 21.71
CA LYS A 111 -9.68 -4.12 22.63
C LYS A 111 -11.22 -4.01 22.65
N PRO A 112 -11.84 -2.81 22.63
CA PRO A 112 -13.31 -2.68 22.61
C PRO A 112 -13.96 -3.24 21.34
N THR A 113 -13.21 -3.34 20.23
CA THR A 113 -13.70 -3.92 18.97
C THR A 113 -13.76 -5.45 19.00
N GLY A 114 -13.11 -6.08 19.98
CA GLY A 114 -12.91 -7.53 20.05
C GLY A 114 -11.70 -8.04 19.28
N VAL A 115 -11.04 -7.19 18.47
CA VAL A 115 -9.82 -7.53 17.74
C VAL A 115 -8.60 -7.54 18.67
N GLN A 116 -7.71 -8.52 18.47
CA GLN A 116 -6.46 -8.68 19.21
C GLN A 116 -5.25 -8.46 18.30
N LEU A 117 -4.16 -7.91 18.83
CA LEU A 117 -2.87 -7.82 18.13
C LEU A 117 -1.91 -8.88 18.68
N HIS A 118 -1.43 -9.74 17.80
CA HIS A 118 -0.45 -10.79 18.06
C HIS A 118 0.90 -10.37 17.47
N LEU A 119 1.87 -10.12 18.35
CA LEU A 119 3.23 -9.76 17.94
C LEU A 119 3.97 -11.02 17.52
N LEU A 120 4.40 -11.11 16.27
CA LEU A 120 5.15 -12.26 15.78
C LEU A 120 6.61 -12.23 16.25
N TRP A 121 7.26 -11.09 16.06
CA TRP A 121 8.67 -10.89 16.39
C TRP A 121 9.02 -9.40 16.35
N VAL A 122 10.17 -9.10 16.95
CA VAL A 122 10.87 -7.81 16.81
C VAL A 122 12.26 -8.13 16.32
N LYS A 123 12.64 -7.56 15.18
CA LYS A 123 13.91 -7.81 14.52
C LYS A 123 14.72 -6.53 14.37
N THR A 124 16.04 -6.65 14.47
CA THR A 124 17.00 -5.57 14.26
C THR A 124 18.17 -6.04 13.39
N GLY A 125 18.87 -5.11 12.76
CA GLY A 125 19.86 -5.38 11.72
C GLY A 125 20.31 -4.09 11.04
N GLU A 126 21.42 -4.15 10.31
CA GLU A 126 21.95 -2.99 9.58
C GLU A 126 21.19 -2.82 8.26
N LEU A 127 20.53 -1.67 8.10
CA LEU A 127 19.88 -1.28 6.86
C LEU A 127 20.87 -0.46 6.01
N ASP A 128 20.90 -0.67 4.70
CA ASP A 128 21.67 0.20 3.79
C ASP A 128 21.24 1.67 4.01
N PRO A 129 22.16 2.59 4.34
CA PRO A 129 21.84 4.00 4.58
C PRO A 129 21.07 4.67 3.46
N LYS A 130 21.17 4.20 2.21
CA LYS A 130 20.36 4.73 1.10
C LYS A 130 18.85 4.57 1.34
N TYR A 131 18.44 3.60 2.16
CA TYR A 131 17.06 3.32 2.52
C TYR A 131 16.61 3.93 3.85
N PHE A 132 17.46 4.68 4.57
CA PHE A 132 17.03 5.39 5.78
C PHE A 132 15.88 6.36 5.54
N SER A 133 15.82 6.89 4.31
CA SER A 133 14.73 7.74 3.86
C SER A 133 14.21 7.30 2.50
N ILE A 134 12.89 7.41 2.30
CA ILE A 134 12.24 7.11 1.02
C ILE A 134 11.22 8.19 0.64
N GLN A 135 10.96 8.33 -0.65
CA GLN A 135 9.71 8.89 -1.14
C GLN A 135 8.74 7.74 -1.38
N ALA A 136 7.58 7.78 -0.72
CA ALA A 136 6.63 6.67 -0.67
C ALA A 136 6.01 6.35 -2.04
N ASN A 137 5.63 7.38 -2.80
CA ASN A 137 4.95 7.23 -4.09
C ASN A 137 5.52 8.16 -5.16
N GLU A 138 5.33 7.77 -6.41
CA GLU A 138 5.48 8.66 -7.56
C GLU A 138 4.60 9.90 -7.39
N VAL A 139 5.04 11.02 -7.97
CA VAL A 139 4.27 12.27 -7.93
C VAL A 139 2.92 12.02 -8.61
N PRO A 140 1.79 12.21 -7.91
CA PRO A 140 0.50 11.87 -8.46
C PRO A 140 0.14 12.79 -9.64
N GLY A 141 -0.64 12.24 -10.58
CA GLY A 141 -1.30 13.02 -11.61
C GLY A 141 -2.47 13.84 -11.05
N ILE A 142 -3.16 14.59 -11.91
CA ILE A 142 -4.28 15.48 -11.52
C ILE A 142 -5.29 14.69 -10.66
N PRO A 143 -5.59 15.14 -9.43
CA PRO A 143 -6.32 14.36 -8.43
C PRO A 143 -7.84 14.40 -8.67
N GLU A 144 -8.63 14.10 -7.64
CA GLU A 144 -10.10 14.09 -7.71
C GLU A 144 -10.68 15.44 -8.15
N THR A 145 -11.77 15.37 -8.91
CA THR A 145 -12.54 16.54 -9.36
C THR A 145 -13.90 16.54 -8.68
N GLU A 146 -14.68 17.61 -8.81
CA GLU A 146 -16.06 17.68 -8.29
C GLU A 146 -16.96 16.50 -8.73
N TYR A 147 -16.63 15.87 -9.86
CA TYR A 147 -17.39 14.75 -10.44
C TYR A 147 -17.18 13.41 -9.74
N THR A 148 -16.10 13.25 -8.96
CA THR A 148 -15.80 11.97 -8.29
C THR A 148 -15.17 12.17 -6.93
N ASN A 149 -15.53 11.34 -5.97
CA ASN A 149 -14.83 11.34 -4.69
C ASN A 149 -13.42 10.72 -4.75
N MET A 150 -12.65 10.97 -3.70
CA MET A 150 -11.29 10.46 -3.51
C MET A 150 -11.14 8.96 -3.75
N TYR A 151 -12.02 8.11 -3.21
CA TYR A 151 -11.86 6.67 -3.39
C TYR A 151 -12.12 6.21 -4.83
N VAL A 152 -13.07 6.85 -5.53
CA VAL A 152 -13.27 6.61 -6.97
C VAL A 152 -12.05 7.08 -7.76
N HIS A 153 -11.49 8.24 -7.40
CA HIS A 153 -10.28 8.75 -8.02
C HIS A 153 -9.09 7.80 -7.82
N MET A 154 -8.80 7.38 -6.59
CA MET A 154 -7.72 6.45 -6.26
C MET A 154 -7.87 5.09 -6.96
N ARG A 155 -9.10 4.64 -7.20
CA ARG A 155 -9.34 3.42 -8.00
C ARG A 155 -8.97 3.60 -9.48
N ARG A 156 -9.19 4.79 -10.06
CA ARG A 156 -8.87 5.12 -11.46
C ARG A 156 -7.39 5.45 -11.65
N HIS A 157 -6.80 6.07 -10.65
CA HIS A 157 -5.42 6.58 -10.66
C HIS A 157 -4.72 6.17 -9.35
N PRO A 158 -4.43 4.88 -9.16
CA PRO A 158 -3.81 4.41 -7.93
C PRO A 158 -2.41 4.99 -7.76
N ALA A 159 -2.02 5.21 -6.51
CA ALA A 159 -0.66 5.57 -6.16
C ALA A 159 0.31 4.46 -6.61
N LEU A 160 1.49 4.83 -7.08
CA LEU A 160 2.55 3.90 -7.46
C LEU A 160 3.70 4.08 -6.49
N LEU A 161 4.28 2.99 -5.96
CA LEU A 161 5.55 3.09 -5.22
C LEU A 161 6.62 3.68 -6.15
N THR A 162 7.52 4.48 -5.59
CA THR A 162 8.76 4.78 -6.30
C THR A 162 9.62 3.52 -6.38
N GLU A 163 10.47 3.43 -7.40
CA GLU A 163 11.42 2.32 -7.53
C GLU A 163 12.30 2.18 -6.28
N HIS A 164 12.77 3.31 -5.73
CA HIS A 164 13.57 3.34 -4.50
C HIS A 164 12.80 2.80 -3.28
N ALA A 165 11.51 3.13 -3.13
CA ALA A 165 10.67 2.58 -2.06
C ALA A 165 10.43 1.07 -2.24
N ARG A 166 10.19 0.63 -3.48
CA ARG A 166 10.03 -0.79 -3.81
C ARG A 166 11.30 -1.59 -3.47
N GLU A 167 12.48 -1.06 -3.83
CA GLU A 167 13.77 -1.67 -3.50
C GLU A 167 13.98 -1.76 -1.99
N ALA A 168 13.75 -0.66 -1.27
CA ALA A 168 13.89 -0.60 0.19
C ALA A 168 13.01 -1.66 0.88
N PHE A 169 11.73 -1.73 0.50
CA PHE A 169 10.81 -2.69 1.10
C PHE A 169 11.13 -4.13 0.73
N THR A 170 11.60 -4.38 -0.50
CA THR A 170 12.05 -5.71 -0.92
C THR A 170 13.30 -6.15 -0.16
N SER A 171 14.18 -5.22 0.23
CA SER A 171 15.35 -5.55 1.07
C SER A 171 14.97 -5.78 2.53
N ILE A 172 13.95 -5.08 3.04
CA ILE A 172 13.54 -5.11 4.45
C ILE A 172 12.64 -6.30 4.76
N VAL A 173 11.60 -6.54 3.96
CA VAL A 173 10.56 -7.55 4.28
C VAL A 173 11.02 -8.94 3.85
N GLU A 174 11.25 -9.81 4.83
CA GLU A 174 11.55 -11.23 4.58
C GLU A 174 10.40 -11.92 3.83
N PRO A 175 10.70 -12.72 2.78
CA PRO A 175 9.70 -13.48 2.06
C PRO A 175 8.94 -14.45 2.97
N ASP A 176 7.62 -14.35 2.98
CA ASP A 176 6.73 -15.24 3.70
C ASP A 176 5.40 -15.40 2.95
N LYS A 177 4.82 -16.61 2.97
CA LYS A 177 3.55 -16.92 2.30
C LYS A 177 2.36 -16.11 2.83
N HIS A 178 2.48 -15.50 4.01
CA HIS A 178 1.48 -14.66 4.66
C HIS A 178 1.88 -13.17 4.67
N ASN A 179 2.86 -12.74 3.85
CA ASN A 179 3.21 -11.33 3.74
C ASN A 179 1.99 -10.43 3.43
N SER A 180 1.02 -10.91 2.64
CA SER A 180 -0.19 -10.16 2.30
C SER A 180 -1.22 -10.06 3.42
N ARG A 181 -1.03 -10.79 4.53
CA ARG A 181 -1.95 -10.85 5.67
C ARG A 181 -1.29 -10.51 7.01
N THR A 182 -0.03 -10.09 6.98
CA THR A 182 0.73 -9.68 8.16
C THR A 182 0.99 -8.19 8.08
N VAL A 183 0.84 -7.45 9.19
CA VAL A 183 1.23 -6.05 9.25
C VAL A 183 2.69 -5.93 9.66
N TYR A 184 3.46 -5.15 8.91
CA TYR A 184 4.88 -4.90 9.18
C TYR A 184 5.04 -3.44 9.60
N LEU A 185 5.45 -3.23 10.86
CA LEU A 185 5.89 -1.93 11.35
C LEU A 185 7.38 -1.77 11.06
N ILE A 186 7.72 -0.87 10.15
CA ILE A 186 9.10 -0.63 9.71
C ILE A 186 9.54 0.74 10.22
N ALA A 187 10.53 0.78 11.10
CA ALA A 187 11.15 2.05 11.47
C ALA A 187 12.00 2.56 10.29
N LEU A 188 11.87 3.86 9.97
CA LEU A 188 12.71 4.59 9.02
C LEU A 188 13.03 5.97 9.60
N GLN A 189 14.06 6.66 9.07
CA GLN A 189 14.33 8.04 9.49
C GLN A 189 13.31 9.01 8.91
N ASP A 190 13.00 8.82 7.61
CA ASP A 190 12.11 9.72 6.87
C ASP A 190 11.31 9.02 5.77
N VAL A 191 10.05 9.43 5.66
CA VAL A 191 9.16 9.03 4.58
C VAL A 191 8.46 10.28 4.08
N PHE A 192 8.63 10.55 2.79
CA PHE A 192 8.01 11.67 2.10
C PHE A 192 6.84 11.18 1.24
N TYR A 193 5.67 11.78 1.43
CA TYR A 193 4.47 11.45 0.67
C TYR A 193 4.01 12.68 -0.13
N PRO A 194 4.26 12.72 -1.46
CA PRO A 194 3.74 13.77 -2.31
C PRO A 194 2.25 13.55 -2.63
N PHE A 195 1.46 14.61 -2.52
CA PHE A 195 0.08 14.68 -2.98
C PHE A 195 -0.24 16.05 -3.59
N LEU A 196 -1.29 16.11 -4.40
CA LEU A 196 -1.80 17.35 -4.97
C LEU A 196 -3.00 17.83 -4.16
N GLU A 197 -3.07 19.14 -3.95
CA GLU A 197 -4.23 19.82 -3.37
C GLU A 197 -4.49 21.13 -4.11
N VAL A 198 -5.72 21.64 -4.01
CA VAL A 198 -6.03 22.96 -4.56
C VAL A 198 -5.44 24.03 -3.66
N SER A 199 -4.54 24.81 -4.26
CA SER A 199 -3.88 25.93 -3.59
C SER A 199 -4.72 27.19 -3.56
N GLU A 200 -5.37 27.53 -4.68
CA GLU A 200 -6.26 28.69 -4.81
C GLU A 200 -7.10 28.57 -6.08
N GLY A 201 -8.42 28.73 -5.95
CA GLY A 201 -9.37 28.65 -7.06
C GLY A 201 -9.28 27.32 -7.82
N ARG A 202 -8.63 27.35 -8.99
CA ARG A 202 -8.55 26.21 -9.94
C ARG A 202 -7.16 25.57 -10.03
N ASN A 203 -6.19 26.07 -9.24
CA ASN A 203 -4.79 25.69 -9.38
C ASN A 203 -4.41 24.60 -8.37
N TRP A 204 -3.95 23.47 -8.91
CA TRP A 204 -3.33 22.40 -8.14
C TRP A 204 -1.89 22.75 -7.78
N THR A 205 -1.52 22.52 -6.53
CA THR A 205 -0.15 22.61 -6.05
C THR A 205 0.27 21.27 -5.47
N MET A 206 1.51 20.88 -5.76
CA MET A 206 2.13 19.72 -5.13
C MET A 206 2.56 20.07 -3.71
N LYS A 207 2.02 19.33 -2.74
CA LYS A 207 2.55 19.29 -1.38
C LYS A 207 3.29 17.98 -1.16
N THR A 208 4.34 18.06 -0.36
CA THR A 208 5.05 16.89 0.13
C THR A 208 5.05 16.93 1.65
N VAL A 209 4.47 15.91 2.28
CA VAL A 209 4.50 15.79 3.73
C VAL A 209 5.59 14.82 4.15
N ARG A 210 6.32 15.21 5.20
CA ARG A 210 7.21 14.33 5.94
C ARG A 210 6.37 13.64 7.01
N THR A 211 6.07 12.36 6.83
CA THR A 211 5.09 11.65 7.66
C THR A 211 5.67 11.30 9.04
N GLY A 212 4.80 11.01 10.01
CA GLY A 212 5.18 10.40 11.31
C GLY A 212 4.93 8.88 11.35
N GLY A 213 3.94 8.44 10.58
CA GLY A 213 3.68 7.07 10.16
C GLY A 213 3.05 7.10 8.77
N LEU A 214 3.13 5.99 8.03
CA LEU A 214 2.43 5.83 6.76
C LEU A 214 2.11 4.36 6.52
N SER A 215 0.83 4.02 6.62
CA SER A 215 0.24 2.75 6.19
C SER A 215 -0.06 2.85 4.71
N PHE A 216 0.65 2.10 3.86
CA PHE A 216 0.54 2.10 2.40
C PHE A 216 -0.75 1.37 1.96
N PRO A 217 -1.95 1.97 1.99
CA PRO A 217 -3.20 1.23 2.11
C PRO A 217 -3.73 0.83 0.72
N THR A 218 -4.42 -0.30 0.64
CA THR A 218 -4.90 -0.82 -0.67
C THR A 218 -5.95 0.09 -1.30
N TYR A 219 -6.68 0.90 -0.52
CA TYR A 219 -7.60 1.88 -1.09
C TYR A 219 -6.91 2.97 -1.93
N SER A 220 -5.63 3.24 -1.68
CA SER A 220 -4.84 4.23 -2.43
C SER A 220 -3.96 3.57 -3.50
N TYR A 221 -3.42 2.38 -3.21
CA TYR A 221 -2.54 1.63 -4.12
C TYR A 221 -3.25 0.47 -4.83
N VAL A 222 -4.48 0.70 -5.30
CA VAL A 222 -5.36 -0.34 -5.86
C VAL A 222 -4.63 -1.17 -6.92
N ASN A 223 -4.35 -2.44 -6.61
CA ASN A 223 -3.56 -3.39 -7.42
C ASN A 223 -2.12 -2.97 -7.81
N SER A 224 -1.69 -1.75 -7.49
CA SER A 224 -0.35 -1.26 -7.80
C SER A 224 0.69 -1.63 -6.74
N LEU A 225 0.26 -1.87 -5.49
CA LEU A 225 1.14 -2.36 -4.43
C LEU A 225 1.30 -3.88 -4.56
N PRO A 226 2.55 -4.40 -4.71
CA PRO A 226 2.81 -5.83 -4.74
C PRO A 226 2.20 -6.54 -3.53
N GLU A 227 1.66 -7.74 -3.75
CA GLU A 227 0.91 -8.48 -2.73
C GLU A 227 1.72 -8.70 -1.44
N ASN A 228 3.00 -9.06 -1.58
CA ASN A 228 3.92 -9.27 -0.47
C ASN A 228 4.31 -7.97 0.28
N LEU A 229 3.96 -6.80 -0.24
CA LEU A 229 4.21 -5.51 0.38
C LEU A 229 2.94 -4.87 0.96
N ARG A 230 1.78 -5.53 0.83
CA ARG A 230 0.49 -5.02 1.33
C ARG A 230 0.46 -4.80 2.82
N GLY A 231 1.30 -5.47 3.61
CA GLY A 231 1.37 -5.33 5.06
C GLY A 231 2.09 -4.08 5.57
N ILE A 232 2.75 -3.31 4.71
CA ILE A 232 3.74 -2.34 5.15
C ILE A 232 3.10 -1.10 5.77
N ILE A 233 3.63 -0.75 6.94
CA ILE A 233 3.44 0.49 7.65
C ILE A 233 4.82 1.00 8.06
N THR A 234 5.14 2.24 7.68
CA THR A 234 6.38 2.89 8.12
C THR A 234 6.13 3.76 9.34
N ILE A 235 7.12 3.86 10.23
CA ILE A 235 7.08 4.70 11.43
C ILE A 235 8.37 5.51 11.51
N THR A 236 8.25 6.83 11.54
CA THR A 236 9.37 7.77 11.49
C THR A 236 9.35 8.76 12.66
N ASN A 237 8.23 8.84 13.40
CA ASN A 237 8.14 9.71 14.56
C ASN A 237 7.17 9.20 15.64
N LEU A 238 7.73 8.82 16.79
CA LEU A 238 7.03 8.53 18.04
C LEU A 238 7.52 9.42 19.20
N SER A 239 8.20 10.52 18.89
CA SER A 239 8.77 11.42 19.92
C SER A 239 7.76 12.38 20.52
N ARG A 240 6.60 12.54 19.88
CA ARG A 240 5.53 13.42 20.31
C ARG A 240 4.69 12.77 21.41
N PRO A 241 4.76 13.25 22.67
CA PRO A 241 4.05 12.63 23.80
C PRO A 241 2.52 12.63 23.62
N ASP A 242 2.00 13.62 22.91
CA ASP A 242 0.57 13.77 22.61
C ASP A 242 0.07 12.80 21.53
N ARG A 243 0.96 12.21 20.73
CA ARG A 243 0.56 11.41 19.55
C ARG A 243 1.03 9.97 19.54
N TYR A 244 2.14 9.65 20.21
CA TYR A 244 2.76 8.32 20.08
C TYR A 244 1.81 7.17 20.44
N ARG A 245 0.85 7.42 21.35
CA ARG A 245 -0.17 6.45 21.73
C ARG A 245 -1.06 6.04 20.55
N LEU A 246 -1.41 7.00 19.70
CA LEU A 246 -2.33 6.83 18.59
C LEU A 246 -1.63 6.41 17.30
N THR A 247 -0.38 6.82 17.07
CA THR A 247 0.29 6.68 15.77
C THR A 247 0.21 5.25 15.20
N VAL A 248 0.67 4.23 15.92
CA VAL A 248 0.60 2.85 15.40
C VAL A 248 -0.85 2.39 15.20
N ALA A 249 -1.75 2.71 16.13
CA ALA A 249 -3.16 2.32 16.02
C ALA A 249 -3.84 2.95 14.80
N HIS A 250 -3.57 4.24 14.55
CA HIS A 250 -4.07 5.00 13.42
C HIS A 250 -3.60 4.41 12.08
N GLU A 251 -2.31 4.11 11.96
CA GLU A 251 -1.77 3.49 10.75
C GLU A 251 -2.33 2.07 10.54
N ILE A 252 -2.46 1.27 11.59
CA ILE A 252 -3.15 -0.03 11.51
C ILE A 252 -4.60 0.18 11.05
N GLY A 253 -5.25 1.26 11.47
CA GLY A 253 -6.59 1.62 11.02
C GLY A 253 -6.68 1.83 9.52
N HIS A 254 -5.79 2.65 8.94
CA HIS A 254 -5.70 2.84 7.50
C HIS A 254 -5.50 1.52 6.75
N LYS A 255 -4.71 0.62 7.33
CA LYS A 255 -4.39 -0.69 6.73
C LYS A 255 -5.55 -1.67 6.77
N VAL A 256 -6.05 -1.91 7.98
CA VAL A 256 -6.91 -3.06 8.30
C VAL A 256 -8.38 -2.69 8.08
N MET A 257 -8.79 -1.47 8.41
CA MET A 257 -10.15 -0.98 8.08
C MET A 257 -10.25 -0.49 6.63
N ASN A 258 -9.09 -0.20 6.02
CA ASN A 258 -8.95 0.23 4.63
C ASN A 258 -9.81 1.46 4.33
N VAL A 259 -9.60 2.51 5.13
CA VAL A 259 -10.25 3.82 5.04
C VAL A 259 -9.20 4.91 5.21
N SER A 260 -9.46 6.09 4.65
CA SER A 260 -8.66 7.29 4.86
C SER A 260 -9.12 8.06 6.11
N HIS A 261 -8.79 9.35 6.22
CA HIS A 261 -9.21 10.19 7.33
C HIS A 261 -10.70 10.54 7.23
N GLU A 262 -11.56 9.61 7.60
CA GLU A 262 -13.00 9.78 7.69
C GLU A 262 -13.52 9.40 9.07
N TYR A 263 -14.62 10.03 9.48
CA TYR A 263 -15.29 9.69 10.73
C TYR A 263 -16.66 10.37 10.82
N LYS A 264 -17.70 9.59 11.09
CA LYS A 264 -19.10 10.05 11.13
C LYS A 264 -19.46 10.88 9.88
N ASN A 265 -19.80 12.16 10.06
CA ASN A 265 -20.19 13.07 9.00
C ASN A 265 -19.00 13.68 8.25
N THR A 266 -17.77 13.33 8.62
CA THR A 266 -16.55 13.82 8.00
C THR A 266 -16.19 12.95 6.80
N ASN A 267 -16.21 13.54 5.62
CA ASN A 267 -15.75 12.88 4.39
C ASN A 267 -14.22 12.71 4.39
N PRO A 268 -13.71 11.68 3.72
CA PRO A 268 -12.28 11.38 3.70
C PRO A 268 -11.45 12.49 3.05
N GLY A 269 -10.19 12.59 3.47
CA GLY A 269 -9.19 13.48 2.88
C GLY A 269 -7.76 13.16 3.33
N HIS A 270 -6.78 13.84 2.73
CA HIS A 270 -5.36 13.62 3.04
C HIS A 270 -4.94 14.10 4.44
N GLU A 271 -5.45 15.25 4.90
CA GLU A 271 -5.17 15.76 6.24
C GLU A 271 -6.47 16.33 6.84
N VAL A 272 -7.09 15.61 7.77
CA VAL A 272 -8.38 16.00 8.37
C VAL A 272 -8.27 16.01 9.89
N TYR A 273 -8.36 17.20 10.49
CA TYR A 273 -8.21 17.42 11.92
C TYR A 273 -9.59 17.59 12.60
N ALA A 274 -9.93 16.70 13.54
CA ALA A 274 -11.13 16.85 14.37
C ALA A 274 -11.02 16.06 15.69
N PRO A 275 -11.78 16.43 16.74
CA PRO A 275 -11.59 15.90 18.10
C PRO A 275 -12.20 14.50 18.37
N GLY A 276 -12.34 13.63 17.37
CA GLY A 276 -12.93 12.29 17.59
C GLY A 276 -12.64 11.30 16.46
N GLY A 277 -12.79 10.01 16.75
CA GLY A 277 -12.48 8.92 15.83
C GLY A 277 -11.00 8.61 15.75
N LEU A 278 -10.64 7.32 15.76
CA LEU A 278 -9.26 6.87 15.57
C LEU A 278 -8.66 7.37 14.25
N MET A 279 -9.48 7.54 13.21
CA MET A 279 -9.03 7.83 11.85
C MET A 279 -8.88 9.32 11.53
N LEU A 280 -9.13 10.24 12.47
CA LEU A 280 -8.87 11.66 12.26
C LEU A 280 -7.61 12.11 12.99
N TYR A 281 -7.04 13.24 12.57
CA TYR A 281 -5.96 13.89 13.31
C TYR A 281 -6.54 14.63 14.52
N GLY A 282 -6.64 13.90 15.63
CA GLY A 282 -7.06 14.38 16.94
C GLY A 282 -6.78 13.34 18.02
N ASP A 283 -7.43 13.49 19.17
CA ASP A 283 -7.19 12.64 20.34
C ASP A 283 -8.20 11.47 20.45
N GLY A 284 -8.95 11.19 19.38
CA GLY A 284 -9.97 10.15 19.34
C GLY A 284 -9.37 8.75 19.24
N GLU A 285 -9.95 7.80 20.00
CA GLU A 285 -9.55 6.37 19.98
C GLU A 285 -10.68 5.47 19.50
N ASP A 286 -11.86 6.02 19.20
CA ASP A 286 -13.04 5.21 18.95
C ASP A 286 -13.09 4.66 17.51
N ILE A 287 -13.51 3.40 17.44
CA ILE A 287 -13.77 2.64 16.21
C ILE A 287 -15.26 2.28 16.23
N PRO A 288 -16.14 3.18 15.77
CA PRO A 288 -17.58 3.00 15.89
C PRO A 288 -18.14 2.00 14.86
N SER A 289 -19.31 1.44 15.19
CA SER A 289 -20.09 0.55 14.32
C SER A 289 -21.16 1.31 13.54
N GLY A 290 -21.70 0.68 12.51
CA GLY A 290 -22.87 1.19 11.79
C GLY A 290 -22.56 2.30 10.79
N ALA A 291 -23.56 2.66 9.99
CA ALA A 291 -23.45 3.74 9.00
C ALA A 291 -23.07 5.08 9.65
N ASP A 292 -23.65 5.39 10.82
CA ASP A 292 -23.36 6.61 11.58
C ASP A 292 -21.90 6.67 12.05
N GLY A 293 -21.27 5.51 12.29
CA GLY A 293 -19.85 5.35 12.61
C GLY A 293 -18.93 5.20 11.40
N ARG A 294 -19.46 5.21 10.17
CA ARG A 294 -18.76 4.93 8.91
C ARG A 294 -18.24 3.50 8.76
N TRP A 295 -18.97 2.55 9.34
CA TRP A 295 -18.75 1.10 9.20
C TRP A 295 -17.34 0.65 9.59
N HIS A 296 -16.62 1.42 10.40
CA HIS A 296 -15.23 1.16 10.74
C HIS A 296 -15.08 -0.21 11.42
N LEU A 297 -15.94 -0.52 12.40
CA LEU A 297 -15.93 -1.81 13.08
C LEU A 297 -16.22 -2.97 12.12
N GLU A 298 -17.23 -2.84 11.26
CA GLU A 298 -17.61 -3.91 10.34
C GLU A 298 -16.52 -4.16 9.29
N ARG A 299 -15.92 -3.10 8.75
CA ARG A 299 -14.79 -3.20 7.82
C ARG A 299 -13.56 -3.80 8.48
N LEU A 300 -13.27 -3.41 9.73
CA LEU A 300 -12.23 -4.03 10.55
C LEU A 300 -12.42 -5.55 10.62
N HIS A 301 -13.62 -6.01 10.99
CA HIS A 301 -13.93 -7.45 11.13
C HIS A 301 -13.94 -8.22 9.81
N LEU A 302 -14.11 -7.55 8.66
CA LEU A 302 -14.01 -8.16 7.33
C LEU A 302 -12.58 -8.20 6.77
N SER A 303 -11.62 -7.56 7.44
CA SER A 303 -10.29 -7.34 6.89
C SER A 303 -9.55 -8.66 6.58
N PRO A 304 -8.91 -8.79 5.41
CA PRO A 304 -8.09 -9.97 5.07
C PRO A 304 -6.89 -10.19 6.02
N PHE A 305 -6.51 -9.17 6.78
CA PHE A 305 -5.43 -9.24 7.77
C PHE A 305 -5.84 -9.90 9.09
N LEU A 306 -7.14 -10.20 9.28
CA LEU A 306 -7.61 -10.86 10.48
C LEU A 306 -7.82 -12.36 10.26
N TYR A 307 -7.50 -13.12 11.30
CA TYR A 307 -7.81 -14.54 11.41
C TYR A 307 -8.42 -14.88 12.76
N GLN A 308 -9.07 -16.03 12.84
CA GLN A 308 -9.44 -16.67 14.10
C GLN A 308 -8.52 -17.86 14.37
N LEU A 309 -7.81 -17.81 15.49
CA LEU A 309 -7.01 -18.94 15.96
C LEU A 309 -7.95 -20.05 16.45
N GLN A 310 -7.78 -21.26 15.94
CA GLN A 310 -8.52 -22.44 16.38
C GLN A 310 -7.81 -23.13 17.56
N PRO A 311 -8.50 -23.99 18.34
CA PRO A 311 -7.90 -24.70 19.46
C PRO A 311 -6.70 -25.59 19.09
N ASP A 312 -6.64 -26.07 17.85
CA ASP A 312 -5.55 -26.89 17.31
C ASP A 312 -4.35 -26.05 16.80
N GLY A 313 -4.40 -24.73 16.94
CA GLY A 313 -3.39 -23.79 16.49
C GLY A 313 -3.53 -23.36 15.02
N THR A 314 -4.52 -23.85 14.29
CA THR A 314 -4.75 -23.43 12.90
C THR A 314 -5.32 -22.01 12.83
N LYS A 315 -4.93 -21.25 11.79
CA LYS A 315 -5.44 -19.90 11.52
C LYS A 315 -6.50 -19.97 10.42
N VAL A 316 -7.73 -19.58 10.75
CA VAL A 316 -8.80 -19.39 9.76
C VAL A 316 -8.87 -17.91 9.42
N TRP A 317 -8.36 -17.55 8.25
CA TRP A 317 -8.30 -16.18 7.77
C TRP A 317 -9.64 -15.72 7.19
N ASN A 318 -9.87 -14.42 7.27
CA ASN A 318 -10.91 -13.76 6.50
C ASN A 318 -10.66 -13.89 4.98
N GLN A 319 -11.70 -13.60 4.20
CA GLN A 319 -11.61 -13.60 2.74
C GLN A 319 -10.63 -12.55 2.23
N ASP A 320 -9.93 -12.86 1.14
CA ASP A 320 -9.08 -11.88 0.46
C ASP A 320 -9.91 -10.80 -0.25
N TYR A 321 -9.25 -9.70 -0.59
CA TYR A 321 -9.82 -8.68 -1.45
C TYR A 321 -10.20 -9.24 -2.82
N GLN A 322 -11.35 -8.82 -3.35
CA GLN A 322 -11.86 -9.30 -4.64
C GLN A 322 -11.39 -8.44 -5.80
N GLU A 323 -11.24 -7.14 -5.59
CA GLU A 323 -10.87 -6.14 -6.61
C GLU A 323 -9.65 -5.31 -6.19
N GLY A 324 -8.72 -5.93 -5.46
CA GLY A 324 -7.46 -5.29 -5.08
C GLY A 324 -7.55 -4.39 -3.85
N GLY A 325 -8.67 -4.41 -3.12
CA GLY A 325 -8.81 -3.74 -1.84
C GLY A 325 -9.06 -2.23 -1.97
N HIS A 326 -9.72 -1.78 -3.03
CA HIS A 326 -10.22 -0.41 -3.05
C HIS A 326 -11.35 -0.21 -2.03
N TYR A 327 -11.69 1.04 -1.69
CA TYR A 327 -12.71 1.29 -0.65
C TYR A 327 -14.06 0.60 -0.91
N TYR A 328 -14.47 0.56 -2.18
CA TYR A 328 -15.71 -0.09 -2.67
C TYR A 328 -15.55 -1.58 -3.02
N ASP A 329 -14.49 -2.25 -2.54
CA ASP A 329 -14.23 -3.66 -2.90
C ASP A 329 -15.46 -4.52 -2.55
N PRO A 330 -15.88 -5.45 -3.43
CA PRO A 330 -17.05 -6.29 -3.18
C PRO A 330 -17.02 -7.03 -1.84
N LEU A 331 -15.84 -7.27 -1.26
CA LEU A 331 -15.67 -7.78 0.11
C LEU A 331 -16.52 -7.01 1.14
N TYR A 332 -16.64 -5.70 0.99
CA TYR A 332 -17.33 -4.84 1.96
C TYR A 332 -18.85 -4.75 1.74
N GLY A 333 -19.37 -5.22 0.59
CA GLY A 333 -20.80 -5.18 0.30
C GLY A 333 -21.44 -3.80 0.50
N ASP A 334 -22.41 -3.72 1.41
CA ASP A 334 -23.15 -2.51 1.79
C ASP A 334 -22.44 -1.65 2.87
N LYS A 335 -21.27 -2.08 3.36
CA LYS A 335 -20.47 -1.41 4.41
C LYS A 335 -19.54 -0.34 3.81
N VAL A 336 -20.13 0.53 3.01
CA VAL A 336 -19.49 1.62 2.28
C VAL A 336 -20.38 2.85 2.28
N ILE A 337 -19.79 4.04 2.22
CA ILE A 337 -20.55 5.26 1.99
C ILE A 337 -20.20 5.84 0.62
N ARG A 338 -21.25 6.25 -0.11
CA ARG A 338 -21.11 7.03 -1.34
C ARG A 338 -21.30 8.50 -1.01
N PHE A 339 -20.40 9.32 -1.54
CA PHE A 339 -20.37 10.76 -1.35
C PHE A 339 -19.85 11.41 -2.64
N GLY A 340 -20.20 12.67 -2.86
CA GLY A 340 -19.74 13.45 -4.00
C GLY A 340 -18.27 13.83 -3.89
N GLY A 341 -17.69 14.33 -4.99
CA GLY A 341 -16.43 15.06 -4.92
C GLY A 341 -16.59 16.39 -4.18
N LYS A 342 -15.49 17.10 -3.93
CA LYS A 342 -15.56 18.48 -3.46
C LYS A 342 -15.79 19.39 -4.67
N ALA A 343 -16.87 20.16 -4.64
CA ALA A 343 -17.09 21.24 -5.59
C ALA A 343 -16.09 22.36 -5.25
N GLU A 344 -15.03 22.47 -6.05
CA GLU A 344 -13.98 23.47 -5.85
C GLU A 344 -14.07 24.60 -6.88
N ILE A 345 -14.99 24.49 -7.86
CA ILE A 345 -15.20 25.51 -8.89
C ILE A 345 -16.57 26.15 -8.68
N ASP A 346 -16.60 27.48 -8.62
CA ASP A 346 -17.85 28.26 -8.61
C ASP A 346 -18.60 28.02 -9.93
N GLU A 347 -19.89 27.68 -9.85
CA GLU A 347 -20.75 27.40 -11.02
C GLU A 347 -20.87 28.58 -12.00
N ASN A 348 -20.52 29.80 -11.57
CA ASN A 348 -20.64 31.02 -12.38
C ASN A 348 -19.39 31.36 -13.20
N TRP A 349 -18.47 30.41 -13.37
CA TRP A 349 -17.23 30.60 -14.13
C TRP A 349 -17.34 30.34 -15.63
#